data_AF-A0A382VJN4-F1
#
_entry.id   AF-A0A382VJN4-F1
#
_cell.length_a   1.000
_cell.length_b   1.000
_cell.length_c   1.000
_cell.angle_alpha   90.00
_cell.angle_beta   90.00
_cell.angle_gamma   90.00
#
_symmetry.space_group_name_H-M   'P 1'
#
loop_
_entity.id
_entity.type
_entity.pdbx_description
1 polymer ?
#
loop_
_entity_poly.entity_id
_entity_poly.type
_entity_poly.pdbx_seq_one_letter_code
_entity_poly.pdbx_strand_id
1 'polypeptide(L)'
;MRTAIYAKNLEKDVRLALYGMLEYSRVKLFPRHKNISIKLHLREHVVDGETYVDELDDRRNPRDFRIVIDPYKLGVDEYERELSDKEWFHKLLRTVAHEMIHVKQYLRRELTCKTKGLFWKGNAVNWCTELDYYNAPHEVEAYGREKALFLGYLVIWNQLKELPPPTLMNIDIKVKDPLGKLAQ
;
A
#
# COMPACT_ATOMS: atom_id res chain seq x y z
N MET A 1 5.91 -6.13 -9.94
CA MET A 1 4.58 -6.56 -9.45
C MET A 1 3.55 -5.90 -10.37
N ARG A 2 2.31 -6.38 -10.41
CA ARG A 2 1.25 -5.66 -11.13
C ARG A 2 0.59 -4.70 -10.15
N THR A 3 0.54 -3.43 -10.50
CA THR A 3 0.00 -2.40 -9.62
C THR A 3 -1.03 -1.58 -10.36
N ALA A 4 -2.17 -1.35 -9.74
CA ALA A 4 -3.19 -0.43 -10.23
C ALA A 4 -3.59 0.52 -9.09
N ILE A 5 -3.64 1.82 -9.37
CA ILE A 5 -4.04 2.85 -8.41
C ILE A 5 -5.35 3.48 -8.90
N TYR A 6 -6.39 3.36 -8.09
CA TYR A 6 -7.72 3.90 -8.33
C TYR A 6 -7.94 5.08 -7.38
N ALA A 7 -7.94 6.30 -7.92
CA ALA A 7 -8.12 7.52 -7.16
C ALA A 7 -8.78 8.60 -8.04
N LYS A 8 -9.70 9.37 -7.47
CA LYS A 8 -10.28 10.54 -8.14
C LYS A 8 -9.27 11.70 -8.08
N ASN A 9 -8.98 12.33 -9.22
CA ASN A 9 -8.19 13.56 -9.32
C ASN A 9 -6.86 13.56 -8.54
N LEU A 10 -6.10 12.47 -8.61
CA LEU A 10 -4.79 12.39 -7.96
C LEU A 10 -3.70 13.03 -8.82
N GLU A 11 -2.92 13.94 -8.23
CA GLU A 11 -1.77 14.56 -8.88
C GLU A 11 -0.76 13.52 -9.40
N LYS A 12 -0.08 13.82 -10.51
CA LYS A 12 0.86 12.90 -11.16
C LYS A 12 2.01 12.52 -10.26
N ASP A 13 2.58 13.48 -9.52
CA ASP A 13 3.72 13.26 -8.63
C ASP A 13 3.34 12.40 -7.43
N VAL A 14 2.17 12.65 -6.84
CA VAL A 14 1.61 11.82 -5.76
C VAL A 14 1.40 10.39 -6.26
N ARG A 15 0.79 10.23 -7.45
CA ARG A 15 0.60 8.91 -8.06
C ARG A 15 1.92 8.18 -8.30
N LEU A 16 2.91 8.86 -8.85
CA LEU A 16 4.24 8.29 -9.08
C LEU A 16 4.89 7.86 -7.77
N ALA A 17 4.76 8.68 -6.72
CA ALA A 17 5.31 8.35 -5.42
C ALA A 17 4.63 7.13 -4.78
N LEU A 18 3.32 6.96 -4.95
CA LEU A 18 2.62 5.76 -4.47
C LEU A 18 3.09 4.50 -5.21
N TYR A 19 3.26 4.57 -6.54
CA TYR A 19 3.85 3.46 -7.30
C TYR A 19 5.26 3.11 -6.80
N GLY A 20 6.09 4.13 -6.58
CA GLY A 20 7.44 3.97 -6.04
C GLY A 20 7.42 3.31 -4.66
N MET A 21 6.52 3.74 -3.78
CA MET A 21 6.41 3.20 -2.43
C MET A 21 5.96 1.73 -2.43
N LEU A 22 4.99 1.38 -3.28
CA LEU A 22 4.53 -0.01 -3.44
C LEU A 22 5.65 -0.92 -3.95
N GLU A 23 6.37 -0.52 -5.00
CA GLU A 23 7.46 -1.33 -5.55
C GLU A 23 8.67 -1.40 -4.59
N TYR A 24 9.03 -0.31 -3.94
CA TYR A 24 10.06 -0.30 -2.91
C TYR A 24 9.71 -1.29 -1.78
N SER A 25 8.47 -1.23 -1.30
CA SER A 25 7.97 -2.10 -0.24
C SER A 25 8.03 -3.57 -0.65
N ARG A 26 7.62 -3.91 -1.88
CA ARG A 26 7.74 -5.27 -2.43
C ARG A 26 9.18 -5.78 -2.43
N VAL A 27 10.12 -4.97 -2.93
CA VAL A 27 11.55 -5.32 -2.99
C VAL A 27 12.11 -5.61 -1.59
N LYS A 28 11.73 -4.81 -0.59
CA LYS A 28 12.23 -4.95 0.78
C LYS A 28 11.57 -6.07 1.57
N LEU A 29 10.25 -6.22 1.45
CA LEU A 29 9.49 -7.13 2.31
C LEU A 29 9.41 -8.57 1.76
N PHE A 30 9.27 -8.71 0.45
CA PHE A 30 9.03 -10.00 -0.21
C PHE A 30 9.67 -10.08 -1.61
N PRO A 31 11.00 -9.92 -1.73
CA PRO A 31 11.70 -9.85 -3.03
C PRO A 31 11.52 -11.10 -3.91
N ARG A 32 11.32 -12.27 -3.28
CA ARG A 32 11.15 -13.56 -3.97
C ARG A 32 9.77 -13.72 -4.60
N HIS A 33 8.77 -12.95 -4.17
CA HIS A 33 7.42 -13.04 -4.71
C HIS A 33 7.26 -12.04 -5.87
N LYS A 34 7.35 -12.55 -7.10
CA LYS A 34 7.35 -11.73 -8.33
C LYS A 34 5.95 -11.56 -8.93
N ASN A 35 5.10 -12.56 -8.78
CA ASN A 35 3.77 -12.64 -9.40
C ASN A 35 2.68 -12.20 -8.42
N ILE A 36 2.75 -10.95 -7.97
CA ILE A 36 1.75 -10.34 -7.08
C ILE A 36 1.04 -9.22 -7.84
N SER A 37 -0.25 -9.07 -7.58
CA SER A 37 -1.11 -7.97 -7.98
C SER A 37 -1.52 -7.17 -6.76
N ILE A 38 -1.41 -5.84 -6.83
CA ILE A 38 -1.88 -4.91 -5.80
C ILE A 38 -2.76 -3.84 -6.45
N LYS A 39 -3.99 -3.75 -5.99
CA LYS A 39 -4.96 -2.72 -6.35
C LYS A 39 -5.09 -1.75 -5.17
N LEU A 40 -4.55 -0.54 -5.31
CA LEU A 40 -4.67 0.52 -4.31
C LEU A 40 -5.86 1.41 -4.63
N HIS A 41 -6.84 1.48 -3.75
CA HIS A 41 -8.02 2.33 -3.87
C HIS A 41 -7.95 3.46 -2.86
N LEU A 42 -7.91 4.71 -3.34
CA LEU A 42 -8.04 5.90 -2.51
C LEU A 42 -9.50 6.35 -2.57
N ARG A 43 -10.25 6.04 -1.51
CA ARG A 43 -11.70 6.33 -1.39
C ARG A 43 -12.11 6.29 0.08
N GLU A 44 -13.27 6.86 0.38
CA GLU A 44 -13.86 6.78 1.71
C GLU A 44 -13.91 5.34 2.23
N HIS A 45 -13.51 5.17 3.49
CA HIS A 45 -13.46 3.87 4.16
C HIS A 45 -13.73 3.99 5.66
N VAL A 46 -14.13 2.90 6.29
CA VAL A 46 -14.46 2.89 7.73
C VAL A 46 -13.23 3.15 8.60
N VAL A 47 -12.05 2.75 8.16
CA VAL A 47 -10.75 2.97 8.83
C VAL A 47 -9.78 3.67 7.88
N ASP A 48 -8.65 4.15 8.42
CA ASP A 48 -7.62 4.87 7.66
C ASP A 48 -7.08 4.07 6.46
N GLY A 49 -6.82 2.79 6.67
CA GLY A 49 -6.30 1.85 5.69
C GLY A 49 -6.70 0.41 6.01
N GLU A 50 -6.92 -0.39 4.98
CA GLU A 50 -7.16 -1.83 5.17
C GLU A 50 -6.71 -2.65 3.94
N THR A 51 -6.11 -3.81 4.21
CA THR A 51 -5.65 -4.76 3.21
C THR A 51 -6.53 -6.00 3.17
N TYR A 52 -7.04 -6.28 1.96
CA TYR A 52 -7.81 -7.48 1.66
C TYR A 52 -7.05 -8.39 0.69
N VAL A 53 -7.21 -9.69 0.88
CA VAL A 53 -7.00 -10.67 -0.19
C VAL A 53 -8.18 -10.56 -1.15
N ASP A 54 -7.93 -10.52 -2.45
CA ASP A 54 -8.99 -10.47 -3.46
C ASP A 54 -9.95 -11.67 -3.28
N GLU A 55 -11.26 -11.43 -3.40
CA GLU A 55 -12.29 -12.41 -3.05
C GLU A 55 -12.22 -13.66 -3.93
N LEU A 56 -11.72 -13.51 -5.16
CA LEU A 56 -11.58 -14.61 -6.13
C LEU A 56 -10.25 -15.36 -6.01
N ASP A 57 -9.36 -14.93 -5.11
CA ASP A 57 -8.02 -15.49 -4.98
C ASP A 57 -7.92 -16.59 -3.91
N ASP A 58 -6.87 -17.42 -4.01
CA ASP A 58 -6.62 -18.49 -3.05
C ASP A 58 -6.13 -17.90 -1.71
N ARG A 59 -7.01 -17.88 -0.71
CA ARG A 59 -6.69 -17.43 0.66
C ARG A 59 -5.54 -18.21 1.32
N ARG A 60 -5.21 -19.42 0.87
CA ARG A 60 -4.05 -20.20 1.39
C ARG A 60 -2.73 -19.77 0.78
N ASN A 61 -2.75 -19.16 -0.40
CA ASN A 61 -1.56 -18.70 -1.11
C ASN A 61 -1.86 -17.44 -1.94
N PRO A 62 -2.24 -16.33 -1.28
CA PRO A 62 -2.72 -15.16 -1.97
C PRO A 62 -1.63 -14.49 -2.82
N ARG A 63 -2.07 -13.93 -3.94
CA ARG A 63 -1.29 -13.24 -4.97
C ARG A 63 -1.98 -11.98 -5.48
N ASP A 64 -3.28 -11.80 -5.28
CA ASP A 64 -4.02 -10.59 -5.62
C ASP A 64 -4.54 -9.93 -4.34
N PHE A 65 -4.15 -8.67 -4.15
CA PHE A 65 -4.46 -7.89 -2.97
C PHE A 65 -5.14 -6.59 -3.34
N ARG A 66 -6.08 -6.19 -2.51
CA ARG A 66 -6.73 -4.88 -2.58
C ARG A 66 -6.41 -4.11 -1.30
N ILE A 67 -5.76 -2.97 -1.45
CA ILE A 67 -5.53 -2.01 -0.37
C ILE A 67 -6.54 -0.88 -0.55
N VAL A 68 -7.27 -0.53 0.50
CA VAL A 68 -8.17 0.63 0.52
C VAL A 68 -7.63 1.60 1.55
N ILE A 69 -7.46 2.86 1.17
CA ILE A 69 -7.05 3.94 2.08
C ILE A 69 -8.04 5.09 1.93
N ASP A 70 -8.45 5.68 3.05
CA ASP A 70 -9.31 6.86 3.07
C ASP A 70 -8.46 8.14 3.09
N PRO A 71 -8.26 8.80 1.93
CA PRO A 71 -7.43 10.00 1.88
C PRO A 71 -8.04 11.17 2.65
N TYR A 72 -9.35 11.19 2.90
CA TYR A 72 -10.02 12.29 3.61
C TYR A 72 -9.79 12.18 5.11
N LYS A 73 -9.88 10.98 5.68
CA LYS A 73 -9.53 10.72 7.09
C LYS A 73 -8.08 11.06 7.41
N LEU A 74 -7.17 10.81 6.46
CA LEU A 74 -5.77 11.17 6.62
C LEU A 74 -5.52 12.69 6.60
N GLY A 75 -6.50 13.52 6.24
CA GLY A 75 -6.38 14.99 6.24
C GLY A 75 -6.42 15.62 7.62
N VAL A 76 -6.75 14.83 8.65
CA VAL A 76 -6.89 15.29 10.03
C VAL A 76 -6.05 14.39 10.94
N ASP A 77 -5.45 14.97 11.99
CA ASP A 77 -4.74 14.23 13.03
C ASP A 77 -5.62 13.90 14.24
N GLU A 78 -5.03 13.22 15.23
CA GLU A 78 -5.72 12.75 16.43
C GLU A 78 -6.21 13.91 17.33
N TYR A 79 -5.74 15.12 17.09
CA TYR A 79 -6.17 16.35 17.77
C TYR A 79 -7.18 17.15 16.94
N GLU A 80 -7.76 16.56 15.90
CA GLU A 80 -8.72 17.17 15.00
C GLU A 80 -8.16 18.38 14.21
N ARG A 81 -6.83 18.45 14.06
CA ARG A 81 -6.18 19.51 13.28
C ARG A 81 -6.09 19.11 11.82
N GLU A 82 -6.47 20.03 10.94
CA GLU A 82 -6.23 19.92 9.50
C GLU A 82 -4.73 19.89 9.19
N LEU A 83 -4.31 18.87 8.46
CA LEU A 83 -2.93 18.68 8.05
C LEU A 83 -2.61 19.47 6.78
N SER A 84 -1.39 19.99 6.70
CA SER A 84 -0.88 20.53 5.44
C SER A 84 -0.71 19.43 4.39
N ASP A 85 -0.68 19.80 3.10
CA ASP A 85 -0.49 18.85 1.99
C ASP A 85 0.73 17.93 2.18
N LYS A 86 1.81 18.45 2.79
CA LYS A 86 3.03 17.69 3.07
C LYS A 86 2.84 16.68 4.20
N GLU A 87 2.18 17.08 5.28
CA GLU A 87 1.86 16.18 6.40
C GLU A 87 0.88 15.09 5.96
N TRP A 88 -0.14 15.47 5.22
CA TRP A 88 -1.10 14.54 4.61
C TRP A 88 -0.40 13.52 3.70
N PHE A 89 0.46 14.00 2.80
CA PHE A 89 1.20 13.13 1.88
C PHE A 89 2.16 12.19 2.62
N HIS A 90 2.79 12.66 3.69
CA HIS A 90 3.59 11.83 4.58
C HIS A 90 2.73 10.72 5.22
N LYS A 91 1.57 11.08 5.79
CA LYS A 91 0.64 10.13 6.42
C LYS A 91 0.18 9.09 5.40
N LEU A 92 -0.21 9.50 4.19
CA LEU A 92 -0.61 8.62 3.09
C LEU A 92 0.48 7.59 2.73
N LEU A 93 1.74 8.02 2.56
CA LEU A 93 2.83 7.10 2.25
C LEU A 93 3.14 6.13 3.40
N ARG A 94 3.00 6.57 4.65
CA ARG A 94 3.13 5.71 5.83
C ARG A 94 2.01 4.67 5.89
N THR A 95 0.75 5.06 5.65
CA THR A 95 -0.37 4.13 5.59
C THR A 95 -0.15 3.09 4.48
N VAL A 96 0.32 3.49 3.30
CA VAL A 96 0.70 2.50 2.26
C VAL A 96 1.81 1.55 2.75
N ALA A 97 2.80 2.06 3.49
CA ALA A 97 3.86 1.24 4.08
C ALA A 97 3.30 0.19 5.04
N HIS A 98 2.37 0.62 5.90
CA HIS A 98 1.67 -0.20 6.87
C HIS A 98 0.91 -1.35 6.18
N GLU A 99 0.07 -1.01 5.21
CA GLU A 99 -0.71 -1.99 4.44
C GLU A 99 0.18 -2.99 3.68
N MET A 100 1.33 -2.54 3.17
CA MET A 100 2.30 -3.44 2.53
C MET A 100 2.93 -4.45 3.51
N ILE A 101 2.98 -4.14 4.80
CA ILE A 101 3.39 -5.10 5.83
C ILE A 101 2.31 -6.16 6.01
N HIS A 102 1.02 -5.80 6.00
CA HIS A 102 -0.07 -6.80 5.99
C HIS A 102 -0.02 -7.70 4.75
N VAL A 103 0.25 -7.15 3.56
CA VAL A 103 0.50 -7.97 2.36
C VAL A 103 1.62 -8.97 2.59
N LYS A 104 2.74 -8.54 3.18
CA LYS A 104 3.85 -9.45 3.58
C LYS A 104 3.36 -10.53 4.54
N GLN A 105 2.56 -10.17 5.54
CA GLN A 105 2.09 -11.10 6.56
C GLN A 105 1.17 -12.17 5.95
N TYR A 106 0.28 -11.79 5.02
CA TYR A 106 -0.54 -12.74 4.26
C TYR A 106 0.31 -13.65 3.37
N LEU A 107 1.26 -13.09 2.62
CA LEU A 107 2.16 -13.86 1.74
C LEU A 107 2.99 -14.91 2.50
N ARG A 108 3.38 -14.60 3.74
CA ARG A 108 4.12 -15.51 4.62
C ARG A 108 3.24 -16.41 5.48
N ARG A 109 1.91 -16.30 5.35
CA ARG A 109 0.92 -17.03 6.17
C ARG A 109 1.07 -16.74 7.67
N GLU A 110 1.65 -15.59 8.01
CA GLU A 110 1.67 -15.09 9.38
C GLU A 110 0.29 -14.54 9.73
N LEU A 111 -0.36 -13.84 8.79
CA LEU A 111 -1.75 -13.40 8.93
C LEU A 111 -2.63 -14.24 8.01
N THR A 112 -3.71 -14.79 8.54
CA THR A 112 -4.69 -15.56 7.75
C THR A 112 -6.11 -15.25 8.20
N CYS A 113 -7.01 -15.04 7.24
CA CYS A 113 -8.44 -14.90 7.49
C CYS A 113 -9.14 -16.22 7.19
N LYS A 114 -9.81 -16.79 8.19
CA LYS A 114 -10.60 -18.03 8.09
C LYS A 114 -12.05 -17.74 8.44
N THR A 115 -12.94 -18.69 8.20
CA THR A 115 -14.38 -18.56 8.55
C THR A 115 -14.61 -18.19 10.02
N LYS A 116 -13.69 -18.57 10.92
CA LYS A 116 -13.77 -18.31 12.35
C LYS A 116 -13.15 -16.97 12.79
N GLY A 117 -12.63 -16.16 11.86
CA GLY A 117 -12.00 -14.87 12.15
C GLY A 117 -10.55 -14.76 11.66
N LEU A 118 -9.84 -13.77 12.20
CA LEU A 118 -8.45 -13.45 11.87
C LEU A 118 -7.49 -14.25 12.76
N PHE A 119 -6.40 -14.75 12.17
CA PHE A 119 -5.39 -15.54 12.88
C PHE A 119 -3.98 -15.01 12.62
N TRP A 120 -3.22 -14.80 13.69
CA TRP A 120 -1.80 -14.45 13.68
C TRP A 120 -0.96 -15.65 14.10
N LYS A 121 -0.13 -16.15 13.18
CA LYS A 121 0.75 -17.32 13.33
C LYS A 121 0.01 -18.52 13.94
N GLY A 122 -1.24 -18.71 13.51
CA GLY A 122 -2.12 -19.80 13.96
C GLY A 122 -2.98 -19.48 15.19
N ASN A 123 -2.73 -18.38 15.90
CA ASN A 123 -3.52 -17.97 17.06
C ASN A 123 -4.66 -17.05 16.64
N ALA A 124 -5.87 -17.30 17.14
CA ALA A 124 -7.00 -16.41 16.90
C ALA A 124 -6.69 -15.01 17.47
N VAL A 125 -6.96 -13.98 16.68
CA VAL A 125 -6.87 -12.60 17.11
C VAL A 125 -8.28 -12.05 17.17
N ASN A 126 -8.67 -11.57 18.34
CA ASN A 126 -9.93 -10.87 18.56
C ASN A 126 -9.61 -9.56 19.27
N TRP A 127 -10.27 -8.50 18.85
CA TRP A 127 -10.20 -7.18 19.47
C TRP A 127 -11.61 -6.74 19.82
N CYS A 128 -11.80 -6.28 21.05
CA CYS A 128 -13.07 -5.71 21.51
C CYS A 128 -12.94 -4.20 21.74
N THR A 129 -11.72 -3.70 21.85
CA THR A 129 -11.39 -2.28 22.00
C THR A 129 -10.36 -1.85 20.97
N GLU A 130 -10.26 -0.55 20.77
CA GLU A 130 -9.22 0.05 19.94
C GLU A 130 -7.81 -0.25 20.50
N LEU A 131 -7.65 -0.25 21.82
CA LEU A 131 -6.38 -0.61 22.46
C LEU A 131 -5.99 -2.07 22.18
N ASP A 132 -6.94 -3.01 22.18
CA ASP A 132 -6.69 -4.41 21.81
C ASP A 132 -6.24 -4.54 20.35
N TYR A 133 -6.83 -3.73 19.47
CA TYR A 133 -6.47 -3.67 18.06
C TYR A 133 -5.01 -3.22 17.90
N TYR A 134 -4.62 -2.08 18.46
CA TYR A 134 -3.23 -1.59 18.36
C TYR A 134 -2.21 -2.50 19.06
N ASN A 135 -2.63 -3.25 20.09
CA ASN A 135 -1.79 -4.25 20.75
C ASN A 135 -1.75 -5.60 20.03
N ALA A 136 -2.58 -5.80 19.00
CA ALA A 136 -2.60 -7.04 18.28
C ALA A 136 -1.21 -7.29 17.64
N PRO A 137 -0.65 -8.51 17.70
CA PRO A 137 0.74 -8.73 17.32
C PRO A 137 1.09 -8.37 15.85
N HIS A 138 0.11 -8.48 14.96
CA HIS A 138 0.26 -8.15 13.55
C HIS A 138 0.28 -6.63 13.31
N GLU A 139 -0.51 -5.88 14.09
CA GLU A 139 -0.52 -4.42 14.12
C GLU A 139 0.76 -3.87 14.73
N VAL A 140 1.20 -4.42 15.87
CA VAL A 140 2.48 -4.06 16.50
C VAL A 140 3.65 -4.24 15.52
N GLU A 141 3.68 -5.32 14.73
CA GLU A 141 4.69 -5.48 13.67
C GLU A 141 4.54 -4.40 12.58
N ALA A 142 3.31 -4.11 12.14
CA ALA A 142 3.05 -3.15 11.08
C ALA A 142 3.48 -1.73 11.48
N TYR A 143 2.98 -1.22 12.62
CA TYR A 143 3.38 0.07 13.18
C TYR A 143 4.88 0.15 13.51
N GLY A 144 5.47 -0.94 13.98
CA GLY A 144 6.91 -0.99 14.28
C GLY A 144 7.80 -0.86 13.04
N ARG A 145 7.30 -1.24 11.85
CA ARG A 145 8.11 -1.34 10.62
C ARG A 145 7.75 -0.33 9.55
N GLU A 146 6.54 0.24 9.56
CA GLU A 146 6.08 1.21 8.56
C GLU A 146 7.03 2.42 8.45
N LYS A 147 7.55 2.91 9.59
CA LYS A 147 8.39 4.10 9.64
C LYS A 147 9.73 3.86 8.96
N ALA A 148 10.34 2.70 9.20
CA ALA A 148 11.60 2.32 8.57
C ALA A 148 11.43 2.14 7.05
N LEU A 149 10.30 1.57 6.62
CA LEU A 149 9.99 1.39 5.21
C LEU A 149 9.77 2.74 4.52
N PHE A 150 8.97 3.61 5.13
CA PHE A 150 8.70 4.96 4.66
C PHE A 150 9.99 5.80 4.54
N LEU A 151 10.81 5.86 5.60
CA LEU A 151 12.05 6.64 5.57
C LEU A 151 13.04 6.12 4.53
N GLY A 152 13.17 4.79 4.39
CA GLY A 152 14.02 4.20 3.36
C GLY A 152 13.54 4.51 1.94
N TYR A 153 12.22 4.60 1.73
CA TYR A 153 11.67 5.05 0.46
C TYR A 153 11.92 6.55 0.21
N LEU A 154 11.77 7.39 1.23
CA LEU A 154 11.96 8.84 1.12
C LEU A 154 13.38 9.21 0.68
N VAL A 155 14.39 8.46 1.14
CA VAL A 155 15.78 8.62 0.69
C VAL A 155 15.90 8.41 -0.82
N ILE A 156 15.29 7.35 -1.35
CA ILE A 156 15.29 7.05 -2.80
C ILE A 156 14.49 8.09 -3.56
N TRP A 157 13.34 8.50 -3.03
CA TRP A 157 12.48 9.50 -3.66
C TRP A 157 13.18 10.84 -3.83
N ASN A 158 13.91 11.30 -2.80
CA ASN A 158 14.68 12.53 -2.88
C ASN A 158 15.82 12.42 -3.90
N GLN A 159 16.52 11.28 -3.95
CA GLN A 159 17.52 11.03 -5.00
C GLN A 159 16.91 11.09 -6.41
N LEU A 160 15.73 10.49 -6.61
CA LEU A 160 15.03 10.52 -7.91
C LEU A 160 14.62 11.93 -8.33
N LYS A 161 14.26 12.80 -7.38
CA LYS A 161 13.91 14.20 -7.65
C LYS A 161 15.12 15.05 -8.03
N GLU A 162 16.31 14.69 -7.53
CA GLU A 162 17.57 15.36 -7.85
C GLU A 162 18.16 14.90 -9.19
N LEU A 163 17.68 13.76 -9.74
CA LEU A 163 18.10 13.33 -11.06
C LEU A 163 17.61 14.32 -12.13
N PRO A 164 18.45 14.70 -13.10
CA PRO A 164 17.96 15.44 -14.25
C PRO A 164 16.86 14.62 -14.92
N PRO A 165 15.80 15.27 -15.46
CA PRO A 165 14.75 14.56 -16.16
C PRO A 165 15.40 13.66 -17.20
N PRO A 166 14.98 12.38 -17.30
CA PRO A 166 15.66 11.42 -18.15
C PRO A 166 15.77 12.01 -19.55
N THR A 167 17.00 12.31 -19.97
CA THR A 167 17.29 12.66 -21.35
C THR A 167 16.78 11.47 -22.14
N LEU A 168 15.74 11.69 -22.95
CA LEU A 168 14.96 10.69 -23.68
C LEU A 168 15.85 9.59 -24.27
N MET A 169 16.14 8.56 -23.48
CA MET A 169 16.60 7.28 -23.99
C MET A 169 15.34 6.46 -24.19
N ASN A 170 14.78 6.57 -25.39
CA ASN A 170 14.06 5.53 -26.12
C ASN A 170 13.59 4.32 -25.30
N ILE A 171 12.68 4.55 -24.36
CA ILE A 171 11.81 3.48 -23.86
C ILE A 171 10.49 3.73 -24.56
N ASP A 172 10.24 2.97 -25.62
CA ASP A 172 8.93 2.83 -26.25
C ASP A 172 7.96 2.26 -25.22
N ILE A 173 7.42 3.12 -24.35
CA ILE A 173 6.25 2.79 -23.55
C ILE A 173 5.06 2.87 -24.51
N LYS A 174 4.79 1.77 -25.22
CA LYS A 174 3.52 1.59 -25.92
C LYS A 174 2.41 1.49 -24.89
N VAL A 175 1.87 2.65 -24.49
CA VAL A 175 0.60 2.74 -23.78
C VAL A 175 -0.48 2.32 -24.78
N LYS A 176 -0.97 1.08 -24.69
CA LYS A 176 -2.16 0.68 -25.42
C LYS A 176 -3.39 1.29 -24.73
N ASP A 177 -4.13 2.09 -25.47
CA ASP A 177 -5.51 2.50 -25.19
C ASP A 177 -6.40 1.24 -24.97
N PRO A 178 -7.33 1.23 -24.00
CA PRO A 178 -8.31 0.16 -23.80
C PRO A 178 -9.13 -0.25 -25.03
N LEU A 179 -9.15 0.54 -26.11
CA LEU A 179 -9.96 0.29 -27.31
C LEU A 179 -9.17 -0.10 -28.57
N GLY A 180 -7.86 -0.33 -28.47
CA GLY A 180 -7.12 -1.13 -29.47
C GLY A 180 -7.21 -0.71 -30.93
N LYS A 181 -7.43 0.58 -31.24
CA LYS A 181 -7.33 1.10 -32.61
C LYS A 181 -6.07 1.95 -32.78
N LEU A 182 -5.20 1.51 -33.67
CA LEU A 182 -4.07 2.28 -34.18
C LEU A 182 -4.64 3.37 -35.09
N ALA A 183 -4.42 4.64 -34.74
CA ALA A 183 -4.52 5.73 -35.71
C ALA A 183 -3.28 5.69 -36.61
N GLN A 184 -3.49 5.85 -37.92
CA GLN A 184 -2.44 6.07 -38.91
C GLN A 184 -1.74 7.41 -38.68
#